data_AF-A0A034VTQ5-F1
#
_entry.id   AF-A0A034VTQ5-F1
#
_cell.length_a   1.000
_cell.length_b   1.000
_cell.length_c   1.000
_cell.angle_alpha   90.00
_cell.angle_beta   90.00
_cell.angle_gamma   90.00
#
_symmetry.space_group_name_H-M   'P 1'
#
loop_
_entity.id
_entity.type
_entity.pdbx_description
1 polymer ?
#
loop_
_entity_poly.entity_id
_entity_poly.type
_entity_poly.pdbx_seq_one_letter_code
_entity_poly.pdbx_strand_id
1 'polypeptide(L)'
;MWKLSRKTLLAGKTSLSSNTAAVTAQYCHSSVKSETAVPQIPSTADVVIIGGGSAGCHTLYHLAKRGVKAVLLERAKLTAGTTWHTAGLIWRLRPNDVDIQLLNNSRNMLTQLEEDTGCDPGWIQNGGIFIAHTEVRI
;
A
#
# COMPACT_ATOMS: atom_id res chain seq x y z
N MET A 1 26.60 15.29 -6.68
CA MET A 1 26.59 16.66 -6.14
C MET A 1 25.19 17.25 -6.25
N TRP A 2 24.29 16.96 -5.31
CA TRP A 2 23.00 17.65 -5.17
C TRP A 2 22.72 17.84 -3.67
N LYS A 3 22.46 19.09 -3.30
CA LYS A 3 22.41 19.63 -1.93
C LYS A 3 21.04 19.42 -1.28
N LEU A 4 21.06 19.19 0.03
CA LEU A 4 19.96 19.37 0.97
C LEU A 4 19.24 20.72 0.82
N SER A 5 17.94 20.74 1.10
CA SER A 5 17.34 21.86 1.82
C SER A 5 16.24 21.39 2.78
N ARG A 6 16.42 21.75 4.05
CA ARG A 6 15.50 21.54 5.18
C ARG A 6 14.41 22.61 5.15
N LYS A 7 13.16 22.23 5.44
CA LYS A 7 12.20 23.11 6.11
C LYS A 7 11.48 22.34 7.22
N THR A 8 11.61 22.87 8.43
CA THR A 8 10.90 22.53 9.66
C THR A 8 9.71 23.48 9.84
N LEU A 9 8.72 23.09 10.67
CA LEU A 9 7.60 23.84 11.30
C LEU A 9 6.22 23.44 10.68
N LEU A 10 5.16 23.02 11.39
CA LEU A 10 4.77 23.03 12.82
C LEU A 10 3.67 21.97 13.11
N ALA A 11 3.74 21.44 14.34
CA ALA A 11 2.67 21.07 15.29
C ALA A 11 1.34 20.47 14.81
N GLY A 12 1.08 19.23 15.27
CA GLY A 12 -0.25 18.61 15.36
C GLY A 12 -0.19 17.33 16.20
N LYS A 13 0.09 17.45 17.51
CA LYS A 13 0.00 16.32 18.45
C LYS A 13 -1.48 15.98 18.66
N THR A 14 -1.93 14.84 18.16
CA THR A 14 -3.11 14.15 18.70
C THR A 14 -2.69 12.77 19.19
N SER A 15 -2.87 12.56 20.49
CA SER A 15 -2.50 11.36 21.21
C SER A 15 -3.46 10.21 20.87
N LEU A 16 -2.95 9.16 20.23
CA LEU A 16 -3.63 7.86 20.20
C LEU A 16 -3.18 7.01 21.40
N SER A 17 -4.17 6.41 22.07
CA SER A 17 -4.05 5.58 23.26
C SER A 17 -3.08 4.40 23.09
N SER A 18 -2.32 4.16 24.16
CA SER A 18 -1.10 3.38 24.31
C SER A 18 -1.20 1.85 24.15
N ASN A 19 -2.24 1.27 23.55
CA ASN A 19 -2.39 -0.19 23.40
C ASN A 19 -2.80 -0.67 22.00
N THR A 20 -2.64 0.17 20.98
CA THR A 20 -2.74 -0.29 19.58
C THR A 20 -1.37 -0.81 19.19
N ALA A 21 -1.26 -2.09 18.83
CA ALA A 21 -0.07 -2.62 18.17
C ALA A 21 0.10 -1.88 16.83
N ALA A 22 0.74 -0.71 16.91
CA ALA A 22 1.19 0.06 15.77
C ALA A 22 2.34 -0.74 15.17
N VAL A 23 2.04 -1.56 14.17
CA VAL A 23 3.02 -1.86 13.14
C VAL A 23 3.17 -0.57 12.35
N THR A 24 3.94 0.36 12.92
CA THR A 24 4.37 1.58 12.26
C THR A 24 5.06 1.15 10.99
N ALA A 25 4.50 1.54 9.85
CA ALA A 25 5.18 1.47 8.58
C ALA A 25 6.46 2.30 8.70
N GLN A 26 7.58 1.63 8.91
CA GLN A 26 8.90 2.24 8.96
C GLN A 26 9.80 1.45 8.03
N TYR A 27 9.50 1.58 6.74
CA TYR A 27 10.28 1.01 5.65
C TYR A 27 10.59 2.10 4.60
N CYS A 28 11.23 3.17 5.05
CA CYS A 28 11.97 4.06 4.18
C CYS A 28 13.40 4.20 4.72
N HIS A 29 14.29 3.39 4.12
CA HIS A 29 15.76 3.47 4.16
C HIS A 29 16.44 3.95 5.47
N SER A 30 16.14 3.30 6.59
CA SER A 30 17.06 3.28 7.73
C SER A 30 17.18 1.84 8.24
N SER A 31 18.42 1.39 8.43
CA SER A 31 18.78 0.01 8.76
C SER A 31 18.03 -0.47 10.02
N VAL A 32 16.98 -1.26 9.82
CA VAL A 32 16.23 -1.91 10.91
C VAL A 32 17.02 -3.16 11.30
N LYS A 33 17.59 -3.16 12.51
CA LYS A 33 18.00 -4.39 13.18
C LYS A 33 16.74 -5.25 13.31
N SER A 34 16.70 -6.40 12.62
CA SER A 34 15.62 -7.37 12.79
C SER A 34 15.72 -7.99 14.17
N GLU A 35 15.09 -7.38 15.17
CA GLU A 35 14.79 -8.05 16.42
C GLU A 35 13.69 -9.07 16.10
N THR A 36 14.04 -10.34 16.03
CA THR A 36 13.16 -11.46 15.69
C THR A 36 12.19 -11.75 16.84
N ALA A 37 11.31 -10.81 17.15
CA ALA A 37 10.15 -11.09 17.98
C ALA A 37 9.22 -12.01 17.17
N VAL A 38 9.14 -13.28 17.56
CA VAL A 38 8.19 -14.22 16.96
C VAL A 38 6.80 -13.64 17.19
N PRO A 39 6.06 -13.24 16.14
CA PRO A 39 4.76 -12.62 16.32
C PRO A 39 3.85 -13.64 17.02
N GLN A 40 3.34 -13.28 18.19
CA GLN A 40 2.40 -14.12 18.92
C GLN A 40 1.11 -14.18 18.09
N ILE A 41 0.82 -15.37 17.56
CA ILE A 41 -0.36 -15.59 16.73
C ILE A 41 -1.57 -15.64 17.68
N PRO A 42 -2.56 -14.75 17.53
CA PRO A 42 -3.75 -14.80 18.35
C PRO A 42 -4.51 -16.11 18.09
N SER A 43 -5.09 -16.71 19.13
CA SER A 43 -5.87 -17.95 19.01
C SER A 43 -7.17 -17.77 18.22
N THR A 44 -7.69 -16.54 18.15
CA THR A 44 -8.91 -16.16 17.43
C THR A 44 -8.73 -14.79 16.80
N ALA A 45 -9.35 -14.56 15.63
CA ALA A 45 -9.39 -13.26 14.97
C ALA A 45 -10.75 -13.06 14.29
N ASP A 46 -11.23 -11.81 14.26
CA ASP A 46 -12.50 -11.46 13.60
C ASP A 46 -12.39 -11.61 12.07
N VAL A 47 -11.22 -11.29 11.52
CA VAL A 47 -10.92 -11.39 10.09
C VAL A 47 -9.53 -11.99 9.90
N VAL A 48 -9.47 -13.04 9.08
CA VAL A 48 -8.21 -13.66 8.63
C VAL A 48 -8.09 -13.51 7.12
N ILE A 49 -6.99 -12.94 6.65
CA ILE A 49 -6.66 -12.72 5.24
C ILE A 49 -5.59 -13.72 4.86
N ILE A 50 -5.86 -14.54 3.85
CA ILE A 50 -4.94 -15.56 3.36
C ILE A 50 -4.30 -15.06 2.06
N GLY A 51 -2.99 -14.81 2.10
CA GLY A 51 -2.18 -14.35 0.97
C GLY A 51 -1.65 -12.92 1.15
N GLY A 52 -0.33 -12.79 1.19
CA GLY A 52 0.42 -11.53 1.32
C GLY A 52 0.79 -10.89 -0.02
N GLY A 53 -0.03 -11.08 -1.05
CA GLY A 53 0.07 -10.36 -2.32
C GLY A 53 -0.53 -8.96 -2.24
N SER A 54 -0.47 -8.20 -3.34
CA SER A 54 -1.00 -6.83 -3.41
C SER A 54 -2.47 -6.73 -2.97
N ALA A 55 -3.33 -7.66 -3.40
CA ALA A 55 -4.74 -7.67 -3.02
C ALA A 55 -4.97 -7.92 -1.52
N GLY A 56 -4.21 -8.85 -0.92
CA GLY A 56 -4.31 -9.14 0.52
C GLY A 56 -3.80 -7.99 1.39
N CYS A 57 -2.65 -7.41 1.01
CA CYS A 57 -2.11 -6.23 1.67
C CYS A 57 -3.05 -5.01 1.53
N HIS A 58 -3.63 -4.80 0.35
CA HIS A 58 -4.60 -3.73 0.11
C HIS A 58 -5.85 -3.89 0.98
N THR A 59 -6.36 -5.12 1.10
CA THR A 59 -7.49 -5.44 1.97
C THR A 59 -7.17 -5.17 3.44
N LEU A 60 -6.00 -5.65 3.91
CA LEU A 60 -5.54 -5.42 5.27
C LEU A 60 -5.41 -3.93 5.59
N TYR A 61 -4.80 -3.16 4.69
CA TYR A 61 -4.63 -1.72 4.84
C TYR A 61 -5.98 -1.00 5.00
N HIS A 62 -6.98 -1.32 4.17
CA HIS A 62 -8.30 -0.69 4.28
C HIS A 62 -9.08 -1.12 5.52
N LEU A 63 -8.92 -2.37 5.97
CA LEU A 63 -9.50 -2.84 7.24
C LEU A 63 -8.87 -2.12 8.43
N ALA A 64 -7.54 -1.99 8.44
CA ALA A 64 -6.81 -1.27 9.48
C ALA A 64 -7.22 0.22 9.53
N LYS A 65 -7.36 0.88 8.37
CA LYS A 65 -7.83 2.28 8.28
C LYS A 65 -9.26 2.46 8.82
N ARG A 66 -10.08 1.40 8.82
CA ARG A 66 -11.43 1.38 9.40
C ARG A 66 -11.46 0.93 10.87
N GLY A 67 -10.30 0.69 11.50
CA GLY A 67 -10.19 0.25 12.89
C GLY A 67 -10.49 -1.24 13.10
N VAL A 68 -10.56 -2.04 12.03
CA VAL A 68 -10.78 -3.48 12.12
C VAL A 68 -9.45 -4.19 12.38
N LYS A 69 -9.41 -5.02 13.43
CA LYS A 69 -8.25 -5.88 13.72
C LYS A 69 -8.33 -7.14 12.86
N ALA A 70 -7.41 -7.27 11.92
CA ALA A 70 -7.32 -8.41 11.01
C ALA A 70 -5.92 -9.04 11.05
N VAL A 71 -5.85 -10.35 10.82
CA VAL A 71 -4.59 -11.10 10.73
C VAL A 71 -4.34 -11.50 9.28
N LEU A 72 -3.16 -11.20 8.76
CA LEU A 72 -2.73 -11.65 7.43
C LEU A 72 -1.76 -12.83 7.56
N LEU A 73 -2.05 -13.91 6.84
CA LEU A 73 -1.24 -15.10 6.76
C LEU A 73 -0.69 -15.27 5.35
N GLU A 74 0.63 -15.40 5.24
CA GLU A 74 1.34 -15.67 3.98
C GLU A 74 2.19 -16.93 4.17
N ARG A 75 2.22 -17.79 3.15
CA ARG A 75 2.97 -19.05 3.18
C ARG A 75 4.48 -18.80 3.19
N ALA A 76 4.93 -17.80 2.44
CA ALA A 76 6.34 -17.49 2.26
C ALA A 76 6.64 -16.04 2.66
N LYS A 77 7.24 -15.25 1.76
CA LYS A 77 7.49 -13.82 1.96
C LYS A 77 6.34 -13.00 1.36
N LEU A 78 6.06 -11.84 1.93
CA LEU A 78 5.17 -10.86 1.30
C LEU A 78 5.58 -10.64 -0.16
N THR A 79 4.59 -10.52 -1.05
CA THR A 79 4.74 -10.37 -2.51
C THR A 79 5.36 -11.56 -3.27
N ALA A 80 5.70 -12.68 -2.62
CA ALA A 80 6.38 -13.81 -3.25
C ALA A 80 5.59 -14.52 -4.38
N GLY A 81 4.31 -14.20 -4.54
CA GLY A 81 3.49 -14.63 -5.67
C GLY A 81 3.68 -13.77 -6.93
N THR A 82 2.57 -13.48 -7.61
CA THR A 82 2.58 -12.70 -8.88
C THR A 82 2.96 -11.24 -8.72
N THR A 83 2.74 -10.70 -7.52
CA THR A 83 2.96 -9.28 -7.24
C THR A 83 4.40 -8.85 -7.46
N TRP A 84 5.40 -9.64 -7.05
CA TRP A 84 6.82 -9.28 -7.18
C TRP A 84 7.26 -9.00 -8.61
N HIS A 85 6.74 -9.76 -9.58
CA HIS A 85 7.15 -9.66 -10.99
C HIS A 85 6.17 -8.85 -11.85
N THR A 86 5.23 -8.15 -11.23
CA THR A 86 4.29 -7.28 -11.96
C THR A 86 5.00 -6.01 -12.41
N ALA A 87 4.68 -5.52 -13.61
CA ALA A 87 5.26 -4.29 -14.16
C ALA A 87 4.88 -2.99 -13.39
N GLY A 88 3.99 -3.06 -12.40
CA GLY A 88 3.59 -1.93 -11.57
C GLY A 88 2.67 -0.90 -12.26
N LEU A 89 2.03 -1.25 -13.38
CA LEU A 89 1.23 -0.31 -14.17
C LEU A 89 -0.22 -0.20 -13.69
N ILE A 90 -0.70 1.03 -13.48
CA ILE A 90 -2.11 1.33 -13.15
C ILE A 90 -2.70 2.22 -14.24
N TRP A 91 -3.37 1.58 -15.20
CA TRP A 91 -4.03 2.23 -16.33
C TRP A 91 -5.38 2.83 -15.93
N ARG A 92 -5.81 3.92 -16.57
CA ARG A 92 -7.16 4.51 -16.34
C ARG A 92 -8.21 4.04 -17.34
N LEU A 93 -7.81 3.69 -18.55
CA LEU A 93 -8.75 3.34 -19.61
C LEU A 93 -9.22 1.89 -19.44
N ARG A 94 -10.52 1.72 -19.22
CA ARG A 94 -11.21 0.43 -19.18
C ARG A 94 -12.54 0.53 -19.91
N PRO A 95 -13.08 -0.58 -20.43
CA PRO A 95 -14.34 -0.58 -21.16
C PRO A 95 -15.58 -0.43 -20.26
N ASN A 96 -15.44 -0.58 -18.94
CA ASN A 96 -16.54 -0.57 -17.98
C ASN A 96 -16.32 0.47 -16.88
N ASP A 97 -17.38 1.18 -16.49
CA ASP A 97 -17.38 2.21 -15.45
C ASP A 97 -16.96 1.67 -14.08
N VAL A 98 -17.35 0.44 -13.74
CA VAL A 98 -16.99 -0.18 -12.45
C VAL A 98 -15.48 -0.34 -12.33
N ASP A 99 -14.82 -0.77 -13.41
CA ASP A 99 -13.37 -0.94 -13.43
C ASP A 99 -12.66 0.42 -13.33
N ILE A 100 -13.19 1.44 -14.02
CA ILE A 100 -12.67 2.82 -13.94
C ILE A 100 -12.77 3.33 -12.50
N GLN A 101 -13.90 3.13 -11.83
CA GLN A 101 -14.08 3.55 -10.44
C GLN A 101 -13.12 2.82 -9.48
N LEU A 102 -12.95 1.51 -9.66
CA LEU A 102 -12.01 0.72 -8.86
C LEU A 102 -10.57 1.22 -9.03
N LEU A 103 -10.13 1.43 -10.27
CA LEU A 103 -8.80 1.94 -10.58
C LEU A 103 -8.59 3.36 -10.04
N ASN A 104 -9.59 4.22 -10.15
CA ASN A 104 -9.53 5.56 -9.57
C ASN A 104 -9.37 5.51 -8.05
N ASN A 105 -10.10 4.64 -7.36
CA ASN A 105 -9.96 4.46 -5.92
C ASN A 105 -8.57 3.96 -5.53
N SER A 106 -8.07 2.90 -6.18
CA SER A 106 -6.72 2.37 -5.92
C SER A 106 -5.63 3.41 -6.17
N ARG A 107 -5.78 4.24 -7.21
CA ARG A 107 -4.84 5.31 -7.54
C ARG A 107 -4.84 6.42 -6.48
N ASN A 108 -6.01 6.87 -6.06
CA ASN A 108 -6.14 7.89 -5.02
C ASN A 108 -5.52 7.41 -3.72
N MET A 109 -5.73 6.14 -3.37
CA MET A 109 -5.11 5.51 -2.22
C MET A 109 -3.58 5.48 -2.33
N LEU A 110 -3.00 5.07 -3.46
CA LEU A 110 -1.54 5.08 -3.65
C LEU A 110 -0.92 6.47 -3.59
N THR A 111 -1.67 7.49 -4.04
CA THR A 111 -1.22 8.89 -3.98
C THR A 111 -1.13 9.39 -2.53
N GLN A 112 -2.02 8.90 -1.65
CA GLN A 112 -2.07 9.27 -0.23
C GLN A 112 -1.23 8.34 0.66
N LEU A 113 -0.72 7.23 0.10
CA LEU A 113 -0.10 6.17 0.89
C LEU A 113 1.18 6.64 1.62
N GLU A 114 1.97 7.50 0.98
CA GLU A 114 3.17 8.07 1.61
C GLU A 114 2.81 8.94 2.83
N GLU A 115 1.72 9.72 2.74
CA GLU A 115 1.24 10.54 3.85
C GLU A 115 0.72 9.67 5.01
N ASP A 116 0.00 8.60 4.69
CA ASP A 116 -0.60 7.70 5.68
C ASP A 116 0.44 6.83 6.40
N THR A 117 1.51 6.42 5.70
CA THR A 117 2.47 5.42 6.19
C THR A 117 3.87 5.96 6.43
N GLY A 118 4.19 7.17 5.96
CA GLY A 118 5.54 7.72 6.00
C GLY A 118 6.56 6.95 5.14
N CYS A 119 6.09 6.03 4.29
CA CYS A 119 6.93 5.22 3.41
C CYS A 119 6.62 5.56 1.95
N ASP A 120 7.66 5.86 1.17
CA ASP A 120 7.50 6.10 -0.27
C ASP A 120 7.07 4.80 -0.99
N PRO A 121 5.88 4.77 -1.63
CA PRO A 121 5.41 3.60 -2.36
C PRO A 121 6.05 3.44 -3.74
N GLY A 122 6.92 4.37 -4.17
CA GLY A 122 7.51 4.39 -5.51
C GLY A 122 6.49 4.79 -6.59
N TRP A 123 5.47 5.56 -6.24
CA TRP A 123 4.42 5.98 -7.16
C TRP A 123 4.93 7.06 -8.13
N ILE A 124 4.84 6.80 -9.44
CA ILE A 124 5.22 7.75 -10.49
C ILE A 124 3.98 8.02 -11.36
N GLN A 125 3.53 9.28 -11.39
CA GLN A 125 2.38 9.69 -12.20
C GLN A 125 2.82 10.30 -13.54
N ASN A 126 3.16 9.45 -14.49
CA ASN A 126 3.60 9.80 -15.85
C ASN A 126 2.51 9.66 -16.93
N GLY A 127 1.31 9.19 -16.57
CA GLY A 127 0.20 9.00 -17.51
C GLY A 127 0.40 7.79 -18.42
N GLY A 128 -0.38 7.70 -19.50
CA GLY A 128 -0.30 6.61 -20.45
C GLY A 128 -1.11 6.90 -21.72
N ILE A 129 -0.65 6.37 -22.86
CA ILE A 129 -1.29 6.56 -24.17
C ILE A 129 -1.66 5.20 -24.77
N PHE A 130 -2.87 5.10 -25.32
CA PHE A 130 -3.29 3.98 -26.14
C PHE A 130 -3.30 4.45 -27.60
N ILE A 131 -2.59 3.75 -28.47
CA ILE A 131 -2.47 4.11 -29.89
C ILE A 131 -3.39 3.19 -30.70
N ALA A 132 -4.28 3.78 -31.48
CA ALA A 132 -5.12 3.06 -32.44
C ALA A 132 -4.43 3.03 -33.81
N HIS A 133 -4.32 1.83 -34.40
CA HIS A 133 -3.67 1.61 -35.71
C HIS A 133 -4.65 1.08 -36.78
N THR A 134 -5.94 1.00 -36.48
CA THR A 134 -6.97 0.42 -37.35
C THR A 134 -8.23 1.25 -37.30
N GLU A 135 -8.96 1.39 -38.40
CA GLU A 135 -10.20 2.19 -38.48
C GLU A 135 -11.26 1.78 -37.44
N VAL A 136 -11.37 0.49 -37.13
CA VAL A 136 -12.31 -0.05 -36.12
C VAL A 136 -11.98 0.41 -34.68
N ARG A 137 -10.79 0.98 -34.44
CA ARG A 137 -10.32 1.45 -33.11
C ARG A 137 -10.14 2.97 -33.03
N ILE A 138 -10.40 3.69 -34.12
CA ILE A 138 -10.48 5.16 -34.16
C ILE A 138 -11.88 5.56 -33.68
#